data_AF-A0A3N5TV33-F1
#
_entry.id   AF-A0A3N5TV33-F1
#
_cell.length_a   1.000
_cell.length_b   1.000
_cell.length_c   1.000
_cell.angle_alpha   90.00
_cell.angle_beta   90.00
_cell.angle_gamma   90.00
#
_symmetry.space_group_name_H-M   'P 1'
#
loop_
_entity.id
_entity.type
_entity.pdbx_description
1 polymer ?
#
loop_
_entity_poly.entity_id
_entity_poly.type
_entity_poly.pdbx_seq_one_letter_code
_entity_poly.pdbx_strand_id
1 'polypeptide(L)' 'MLRSLYDKKHDLETMLLNHILLRLRNVIITPHSAFNTREAVERILSTTVGNIAAFTRGESENVIPEERM' A
#
# COMPACT_ATOMS: atom_id res chain seq x y z
N MET A 1 13.77 -26.70 -12.86
CA MET A 1 14.43 -26.31 -11.59
C MET A 1 13.79 -25.06 -10.97
N LEU A 2 13.65 -23.94 -11.69
CA LEU A 2 12.98 -22.72 -11.18
C LEU A 2 11.47 -22.89 -10.84
N ARG A 3 10.76 -23.73 -11.59
CA ARG A 3 9.30 -23.95 -11.40
C ARG A 3 8.95 -24.63 -10.08
N SER A 4 9.83 -25.50 -9.57
CA SER A 4 9.59 -26.30 -8.36
C SER A 4 9.83 -25.53 -7.05
N LEU A 5 10.60 -24.43 -7.10
CA LEU A 5 10.87 -23.59 -5.95
C LEU A 5 9.80 -22.51 -5.75
N TYR A 6 8.99 -22.25 -6.77
CA TYR A 6 8.07 -21.13 -6.83
C TYR A 6 6.62 -21.48 -6.44
N ASP A 7 6.34 -22.76 -6.22
CA ASP A 7 5.00 -23.30 -5.96
C ASP A 7 4.49 -23.04 -4.53
N LYS A 8 5.25 -22.29 -3.73
CA LYS A 8 4.81 -21.78 -2.43
C LYS A 8 4.55 -20.27 -2.54
N LYS A 9 3.27 -19.94 -2.75
CA LYS A 9 2.62 -18.70 -2.28
C LYS A 9 2.68 -17.44 -3.16
N HIS A 10 3.03 -17.53 -4.45
CA HIS A 10 3.06 -16.37 -5.33
C HIS A 10 2.37 -16.62 -6.67
N ASP A 11 1.44 -15.72 -7.00
CA ASP A 11 0.76 -15.69 -8.30
C ASP A 11 1.77 -15.43 -9.43
N LEU A 12 1.91 -16.41 -10.32
CA LEU A 12 2.83 -16.37 -11.46
C LEU A 12 2.48 -15.23 -12.43
N GLU A 13 1.21 -14.84 -12.50
CA GLU A 13 0.75 -13.72 -13.32
C GLU A 13 1.29 -12.40 -12.77
N THR A 14 1.12 -12.13 -11.48
CA THR A 14 1.69 -10.95 -10.80
C THR A 14 3.20 -10.84 -10.98
N MET A 15 3.95 -11.95 -10.88
CA MET A 15 5.39 -11.93 -11.16
C MET A 15 5.73 -11.50 -12.58
N LEU A 16 5.04 -12.08 -13.56
CA LEU A 16 5.28 -11.81 -14.98
C LEU A 16 5.00 -10.34 -15.28
N LEU A 17 3.89 -9.81 -14.76
CA LEU A 17 3.52 -8.41 -14.86
C LEU A 17 4.57 -7.49 -14.24
N ASN A 18 5.06 -7.81 -13.03
CA ASN A 18 6.15 -7.05 -12.39
C ASN A 18 7.42 -7.03 -13.24
N HIS A 19 7.82 -8.18 -13.81
CA HIS A 19 8.98 -8.25 -14.69
C HIS A 19 8.78 -7.42 -15.96
N ILE A 20 7.59 -7.41 -16.55
CA ILE A 20 7.29 -6.58 -17.72
C ILE A 20 7.41 -5.10 -17.36
N LEU A 21 6.77 -4.66 -16.28
CA LEU A 21 6.80 -3.26 -15.81
C LEU A 21 8.23 -2.76 -15.59
N LEU A 22 9.10 -3.58 -14.99
CA LEU A 22 10.52 -3.26 -14.75
C LEU A 22 11.34 -3.04 -16.04
N ARG A 23 10.87 -3.51 -17.20
CA ARG A 23 11.59 -3.40 -18.49
C ARG A 23 11.01 -2.37 -19.45
N LEU A 24 9.89 -1.73 -19.13
CA LEU A 24 9.30 -0.71 -19.99
C LEU A 24 10.13 0.59 -19.94
N ARG A 25 10.63 1.03 -21.11
CA ARG A 25 11.50 2.21 -21.22
C ARG A 25 10.82 3.54 -20.85
N ASN A 26 9.49 3.56 -20.81
CA ASN A 26 8.66 4.72 -20.52
C ASN A 26 8.04 4.66 -19.11
N VAL A 27 8.57 3.82 -18.23
CA VAL A 27 8.09 3.66 -16.85
C VAL A 27 9.22 3.96 -15.87
N ILE A 28 8.93 4.78 -14.86
CA ILE A 28 9.82 5.04 -13.73
C ILE A 28 9.22 4.36 -12.50
N ILE A 29 9.96 3.44 -11.90
CA ILE A 29 9.57 2.74 -10.68
C ILE A 29 10.34 3.34 -9.51
N THR A 30 9.62 3.66 -8.45
CA THR A 30 10.20 4.13 -7.20
C THR A 30 9.82 3.16 -6.07
N PRO A 31 10.66 3.00 -5.03
CA PRO A 31 10.26 2.29 -3.82
C PRO A 31 9.02 2.95 -3.22
N HIS A 32 8.28 2.22 -2.37
CA HIS A 32 7.11 2.73 -1.66
C HIS A 32 7.48 3.81 -0.61
N SER A 33 7.92 4.97 -1.09
CA SER A 33 8.55 6.04 -0.33
C SER A 33 7.90 7.40 -0.59
N ALA A 34 6.85 7.44 -1.42
CA ALA A 34 6.09 8.65 -1.74
C ALA A 34 5.55 9.37 -0.49
N PHE A 35 5.32 8.64 0.61
CA PHE A 35 4.82 9.17 1.87
C PHE A 35 5.90 9.42 2.93
N ASN A 36 7.19 9.24 2.59
CA ASN A 36 8.30 9.41 3.54
C ASN A 36 8.79 10.87 3.65
N THR A 37 8.08 11.83 3.06
CA THR A 37 8.40 13.24 3.30
C THR A 37 7.99 13.62 4.71
N ARG A 38 8.70 14.58 5.31
CA ARG A 38 8.38 15.08 6.66
C ARG A 38 6.93 15.56 6.74
N GLU A 39 6.48 16.28 5.73
CA GLU A 39 5.15 16.86 5.65
C GLU A 39 4.06 15.78 5.51
N ALA A 40 4.33 14.69 4.78
CA ALA A 40 3.40 13.58 4.66
C ALA A 40 3.26 12.83 5.99
N VAL A 41 4.38 12.55 6.65
CA VAL A 41 4.38 11.90 7.97
C VAL A 41 3.66 12.77 9.02
N GLU A 42 3.91 14.08 9.04
CA GLU A 42 3.21 15.01 9.93
C GLU A 42 1.69 15.01 9.71
N ARG A 43 1.23 15.04 8.45
CA ARG A 43 -0.21 14.96 8.13
C ARG A 43 -0.81 13.63 8.57
N ILE A 44 -0.14 12.51 8.28
CA ILE A 44 -0.59 11.18 8.70
C ILE A 44 -0.76 11.15 10.22
N LEU A 45 0.26 11.57 10.98
CA LEU A 45 0.22 11.58 12.44
C LEU A 45 -0.90 12.49 12.97
N SER A 46 -1.06 13.69 12.42
CA SER A 46 -2.12 14.61 12.81
C SER A 46 -3.52 14.00 12.59
N THR A 47 -3.75 13.40 11.43
CA THR A 47 -5.03 12.73 11.11
C THR A 47 -5.25 11.51 12.00
N THR A 48 -4.21 10.72 12.26
CA THR A 48 -4.29 9.55 13.15
C THR A 48 -4.70 9.96 14.57
N VAL A 49 -4.06 10.99 15.14
CA VAL A 49 -4.42 11.49 16.48
C VAL A 49 -5.86 12.03 16.49
N GLY A 50 -6.26 12.77 15.45
CA GLY A 50 -7.63 13.27 15.30
C GLY A 50 -8.66 12.14 15.29
N ASN A 51 -8.44 11.11 14.47
CA ASN A 51 -9.31 9.94 14.39
C ASN A 51 -9.44 9.19 15.72
N ILE A 52 -8.33 9.00 16.45
CA ILE A 52 -8.35 8.36 17.77
C ILE A 52 -9.19 9.19 18.74
N ALA A 53 -8.95 10.51 18.80
CA ALA A 53 -9.70 11.39 19.68
C ALA A 53 -11.20 11.38 19.35
N ALA A 54 -11.56 11.47 18.07
CA ALA A 54 -12.95 11.43 17.60
C ALA A 54 -13.63 10.09 17.94
N PHE A 55 -12.93 8.98 17.75
CA PHE A 55 -13.39 7.64 18.14
C PHE A 55 -13.70 7.56 19.63
N THR A 56 -12.83 8.09 20.51
CA THR A 56 -13.08 8.06 21.97
C THR A 56 -14.31 8.87 22.41
N ARG A 57 -14.78 9.81 21.58
CA ARG A 57 -16.01 10.59 21.81
C ARG A 57 -17.26 9.97 21.17
N GLY A 58 -17.12 8.86 20.44
CA GLY A 58 -18.22 8.27 19.66
C GLY A 58 -18.50 8.98 18.34
N GLU A 59 -17.58 9.83 17.87
CA GLU A 59 -17.71 10.65 16.67
C GLU A 59 -16.73 10.17 15.58
N SER A 60 -16.64 8.86 15.34
CA SER A 60 -15.62 8.28 14.44
C SER A 60 -15.56 8.96 13.06
N GLU A 61 -14.39 9.45 12.69
CA GLU A 61 -14.09 10.07 11.40
C GLU A 61 -13.31 9.10 10.49
N ASN A 62 -13.28 9.36 9.18
CA ASN A 62 -12.52 8.58 8.18
C ASN A 62 -12.80 7.07 8.22
N VAL A 63 -14.06 6.68 8.48
CA VAL A 63 -14.50 5.28 8.55
C VAL A 63 -14.42 4.63 7.17
N ILE A 64 -13.81 3.44 7.11
CA ILE A 64 -13.75 2.64 5.89
C ILE A 64 -15.03 1.77 5.83
N PRO A 65 -15.81 1.84 4.73
CA PRO A 65 -16.95 0.95 4.54
C PRO A 65 -16.51 -0.51 4.58
N GLU A 66 -17.39 -1.41 5.05
CA GLU A 66 -17.13 -2.84 4.88
C GLU A 66 -16.95 -3.15 3.38
N GLU A 67 -15.83 -3.77 3.03
CA GLU A 67 -15.59 -4.27 1.69
C GLU A 67 -16.67 -5.31 1.35
N ARG A 68 -17.42 -5.06 0.29
CA ARG A 68 -18.27 -6.08 -0.31
C ARG A 68 -17.35 -7.06 -1.04
N MET A 69 -16.92 -8.10 -0.32
CA MET A 69 -16.22 -9.25 -0.90
C MET A 69 -17.04 -9.92 -2.00
#